data_AF-A0A1D2QN07-F1
#
_entry.id   AF-A0A1D2QN07-F1
#
_cell.length_a   1.000
_cell.length_b   1.000
_cell.length_c   1.000
_cell.angle_alpha   90.00
_cell.angle_beta   90.00
_cell.angle_gamma   90.00
#
_symmetry.space_group_name_H-M   'P 1'
#
loop_
_entity.id
_entity.type
_entity.pdbx_description
1 polymer ?
#
loop_
_entity_poly.entity_id
_entity_poly.type
_entity_poly.pdbx_seq_one_letter_code
_entity_poly.pdbx_strand_id
1 'polypeptide(L)'
;MKTINDVYINALLADASYVDGLRSSTLEDQLKKRMTPDLAKYIANNFTVVTQESNSGIFDSGFDVTVWRGNTETDYAGKNR
;
A
#
# COMPACT_ATOMS: atom_id res chain seq x y z
N MET A 1 -18.70 12.05 4.76
CA MET A 1 -18.94 10.76 4.07
C MET A 1 -17.62 10.32 3.45
N LYS A 2 -17.12 9.11 3.75
CA LYS A 2 -16.09 8.51 2.89
C LYS A 2 -16.77 8.12 1.57
N THR A 3 -16.23 8.58 0.44
CA THR A 3 -16.77 8.17 -0.86
C THR A 3 -16.46 6.70 -1.10
N ILE A 4 -17.21 6.03 -1.99
CA ILE A 4 -16.94 4.62 -2.31
C ILE A 4 -15.52 4.42 -2.85
N ASN A 5 -14.98 5.42 -3.54
CA ASN A 5 -13.60 5.43 -4.01
C ASN A 5 -12.59 5.39 -2.85
N ASP A 6 -12.78 6.21 -1.81
CA ASP A 6 -11.89 6.20 -0.64
C ASP A 6 -11.88 4.83 0.06
N VAL A 7 -13.04 4.19 0.17
CA VAL A 7 -13.18 2.86 0.77
C VAL A 7 -12.46 1.82 -0.07
N TYR A 8 -12.64 1.86 -1.39
CA TYR A 8 -11.98 0.96 -2.32
C TYR A 8 -10.46 1.07 -2.26
N ILE A 9 -9.91 2.28 -2.27
CA ILE A 9 -8.46 2.50 -2.18
C ILE A 9 -7.92 2.04 -0.83
N ASN A 10 -8.61 2.33 0.28
CA ASN A 10 -8.18 1.82 1.59
C ASN A 10 -8.16 0.30 1.65
N ALA A 11 -9.13 -0.37 1.02
CA ALA A 11 -9.16 -1.83 0.96
C ALA A 11 -7.96 -2.39 0.17
N LEU A 12 -7.60 -1.77 -0.96
CA LEU A 12 -6.41 -2.16 -1.73
C LEU A 12 -5.11 -1.94 -0.96
N LEU A 13 -4.98 -0.82 -0.24
CA LEU A 13 -3.79 -0.53 0.56
C LEU A 13 -3.67 -1.46 1.78
N ALA A 14 -4.79 -1.84 2.39
CA ALA A 14 -4.83 -2.82 3.47
C ALA A 14 -4.50 -4.24 2.98
N ASP A 15 -5.03 -4.66 1.83
CA ASP A 15 -4.67 -5.97 1.25
C ASP A 15 -3.18 -6.02 0.84
N ALA A 16 -2.65 -4.89 0.35
CA ALA A 16 -1.24 -4.76 0.01
C ALA A 16 -0.29 -4.93 1.21
N SER A 17 -0.71 -4.63 2.44
CA SER A 17 0.18 -4.72 3.62
C SER A 17 0.64 -6.16 3.91
N TYR A 18 -0.05 -7.17 3.39
CA TYR A 18 0.35 -8.58 3.45
C TYR A 18 1.43 -8.99 2.43
N VAL A 19 1.99 -8.04 1.69
CA VAL A 19 3.20 -8.25 0.90
C VAL A 19 4.38 -7.84 1.74
N ASP A 20 5.26 -8.77 2.06
CA ASP A 20 6.44 -8.46 2.87
C ASP A 20 7.51 -7.67 2.07
N GLY A 21 8.21 -6.78 2.78
CA GLY A 21 9.35 -6.03 2.27
C GLY A 21 9.01 -4.97 1.22
N LEU A 22 7.82 -4.38 1.28
CA LEU A 22 7.37 -3.32 0.37
C LEU A 22 8.36 -2.15 0.33
N ARG A 23 8.81 -1.80 -0.87
CA ARG A 23 9.75 -0.71 -1.13
C ARG A 23 9.29 0.10 -2.32
N SER A 24 9.38 1.41 -2.20
CA SER A 24 8.89 2.35 -3.23
C SER A 24 9.56 2.17 -4.60
N SER A 25 10.82 1.73 -4.66
CA SER A 25 11.52 1.50 -5.93
C SER A 25 11.02 0.29 -6.73
N THR A 26 10.38 -0.67 -6.07
CA THR A 26 9.90 -1.93 -6.67
C THR A 26 8.40 -2.15 -6.42
N LEU A 27 7.70 -1.09 -6.00
CA LEU A 27 6.37 -1.18 -5.43
C LEU A 27 5.37 -1.80 -6.41
N GLU A 28 5.37 -1.35 -7.66
CA GLU A 28 4.47 -1.89 -8.69
C GLU A 28 4.60 -3.42 -8.82
N ASP A 29 5.83 -3.93 -8.90
CA ASP A 29 6.07 -5.37 -9.08
C ASP A 29 5.73 -6.17 -7.83
N GLN A 30 5.91 -5.58 -6.65
CA GLN A 30 5.52 -6.21 -5.39
C GLN A 30 3.99 -6.29 -5.24
N LEU A 31 3.27 -5.25 -5.64
CA LEU A 31 1.81 -5.18 -5.56
C LEU A 31 1.12 -6.15 -6.52
N LYS A 32 1.73 -6.48 -7.67
CA LYS A 32 1.22 -7.49 -8.62
C LYS A 32 0.97 -8.86 -7.99
N LYS A 33 1.53 -9.15 -6.80
CA LYS A 33 1.26 -10.38 -6.04
C LYS A 33 -0.17 -10.45 -5.45
N ARG A 34 -0.83 -9.30 -5.28
CA ARG A 34 -2.13 -9.18 -4.61
C ARG A 34 -3.20 -8.51 -5.47
N MET A 35 -2.80 -7.70 -6.46
CA MET A 35 -3.74 -6.98 -7.33
C MET A 35 -3.35 -7.04 -8.81
N THR A 36 -4.24 -6.61 -9.70
CA THR A 36 -4.00 -6.59 -11.15
C THR A 36 -2.88 -5.60 -11.50
N PRO A 37 -2.20 -5.78 -12.66
CA PRO A 37 -1.13 -4.87 -13.09
C PRO A 37 -1.54 -3.39 -13.14
N ASP A 38 -2.75 -3.10 -13.63
CA ASP A 38 -3.24 -1.72 -13.72
C ASP A 38 -3.48 -1.10 -12.35
N LEU A 39 -3.98 -1.87 -11.38
CA LEU A 39 -4.16 -1.42 -10.00
C LEU A 39 -2.81 -1.23 -9.30
N ALA A 40 -1.87 -2.16 -9.48
CA ALA A 40 -0.53 -2.05 -8.94
C ALA A 40 0.17 -0.78 -9.43
N LYS A 41 0.08 -0.51 -10.73
CA LYS A 41 0.61 0.71 -11.34
C LYS A 41 -0.08 1.96 -10.81
N TYR A 42 -1.40 1.93 -10.68
CA TYR A 42 -2.15 3.05 -10.10
C TYR A 42 -1.69 3.35 -8.67
N ILE A 43 -1.60 2.34 -7.79
CA ILE A 43 -1.17 2.54 -6.41
C ILE A 43 0.29 3.01 -6.34
N ALA A 44 1.20 2.43 -7.11
CA ALA A 44 2.61 2.83 -7.12
C ALA A 44 2.82 4.27 -7.61
N ASN A 45 2.01 4.74 -8.55
CA ASN A 45 2.05 6.13 -9.01
C ASN A 45 1.46 7.12 -7.98
N ASN A 46 0.51 6.67 -7.16
CA ASN A 46 -0.22 7.55 -6.24
C ASN A 46 0.28 7.52 -4.80
N PHE A 47 0.98 6.47 -4.40
CA PHE A 47 1.41 6.25 -3.03
C PHE A 47 2.85 5.79 -2.95
N THR A 48 3.50 6.17 -1.85
CA THR A 48 4.84 5.73 -1.45
C THR A 48 4.73 5.06 -0.10
N VAL A 49 5.51 4.01 0.11
CA VAL A 49 5.62 3.34 1.41
C VAL A 49 6.59 4.14 2.28
N VAL A 50 6.13 4.59 3.44
CA VAL A 50 6.95 5.34 4.40
C VAL A 50 7.69 4.37 5.31
N THR A 51 6.97 3.41 5.87
CA THR A 51 7.51 2.32 6.67
C THR A 51 6.60 1.11 6.58
N GLN A 52 7.17 -0.06 6.78
CA GLN A 52 6.43 -1.31 6.94
C GLN A 52 7.01 -2.03 8.16
N GLU A 53 6.15 -2.38 9.08
CA GLU A 53 6.43 -3.31 10.17
C GLU A 53 5.70 -4.60 9.82
N SER A 54 6.45 -5.55 9.28
CA SER A 54 6.00 -6.92 9.01
C SER A 54 6.94 -7.87 9.74
N ASN A 55 6.37 -8.87 10.42
CA ASN A 55 7.16 -9.79 11.22
C ASN A 55 7.01 -11.22 10.70
N SER A 56 7.54 -11.48 9.50
CA SER A 56 7.47 -12.76 8.77
C SER A 56 8.39 -13.87 9.32
N GLY A 57 8.60 -13.91 10.65
CA GLY A 57 9.52 -14.82 11.34
C GLY A 57 8.84 -15.83 12.28
N ILE A 58 9.65 -16.65 12.97
CA ILE A 58 9.19 -17.70 13.92
C ILE A 58 8.41 -17.13 15.13
N PHE A 59 8.51 -15.82 15.37
CA PHE A 59 7.71 -15.07 16.36
C PHE A 59 6.66 -14.21 15.64
N ASP A 60 5.95 -14.84 14.71
CA ASP A 60 4.95 -14.25 13.82
C ASP A 60 3.93 -13.43 14.64
N SER A 61 3.98 -12.11 14.49
CA SER A 61 2.87 -11.29 14.95
C SER A 61 1.81 -11.35 13.86
N GLY A 62 0.59 -11.77 14.19
CA GLY A 62 -0.54 -11.78 13.23
C GLY A 62 -1.01 -10.39 12.78
N PHE A 63 -0.11 -9.41 12.78
CA PHE A 63 -0.34 -8.00 12.53
C PHE A 63 0.81 -7.46 11.67
N ASP A 64 0.50 -7.15 10.42
CA ASP A 64 1.39 -6.41 9.52
C ASP A 64 0.87 -4.97 9.40
N VAL A 65 1.77 -4.00 9.47
CA VAL A 65 1.46 -2.58 9.32
C VAL A 65 2.26 -2.00 8.18
N THR A 66 1.57 -1.31 7.27
CA THR A 66 2.23 -0.49 6.24
C THR A 66 1.68 0.92 6.32
N VAL A 67 2.58 1.91 6.42
CA VAL A 67 2.21 3.32 6.42
C VAL A 67 2.40 3.88 5.02
N TRP A 68 1.31 4.38 4.44
CA TRP A 68 1.29 4.92 3.09
C TRP A 68 1.25 6.45 3.13
N ARG A 69 1.99 7.07 2.21
CA ARG A 69 1.92 8.50 1.95
C ARG A 69 1.47 8.72 0.51
N GLY A 70 0.44 9.54 0.31
CA GLY A 70 0.06 9.97 -1.02
C GLY A 70 1.12 10.88 -1.65
N ASN A 71 1.45 10.60 -2.91
CA ASN A 71 2.47 11.32 -3.67
C ASN A 71 2.02 12.76 -3.95
N THR A 72 2.99 13.67 -4.08
CA THR A 72 2.73 15.04 -4.54
C THR A 72 2.09 15.02 -5.93
N GLU A 73 1.23 16.00 -6.22
CA GLU A 73 0.53 16.12 -7.51
C GLU A 73 -0.55 15.04 -7.77
N THR A 74 -0.98 14.33 -6.71
CA THR A 74 -2.09 13.37 -6.77
C THR A 74 -3.24 13.83 -5.88
N ASP A 75 -4.43 13.23 -6.07
CA ASP A 75 -5.60 13.45 -5.20
C ASP A 75 -5.35 13.04 -3.72
N TYR A 76 -4.21 12.39 -3.46
CA TYR A 76 -3.79 11.89 -2.15
C TYR A 76 -2.66 12.71 -1.52
N ALA A 77 -2.18 13.77 -2.17
CA ALA A 77 -1.07 14.58 -1.69
C ALA A 77 -1.27 15.02 -0.22
N GLY A 78 -0.26 14.78 0.62
CA GLY A 78 -0.28 15.12 2.04
C GLY A 78 -1.17 14.24 2.93
N LYS A 79 -1.85 13.23 2.38
CA LYS A 79 -2.64 12.27 3.16
C LYS A 79 -1.76 11.08 3.53
N ASN A 80 -1.74 10.75 4.81
CA ASN A 80 -1.20 9.48 5.31
C ASN A 80 -2.37 8.50 5.45
N ARG A 81 -2.17 7.27 4.98
CA ARG A 81 -3.17 6.20 5.06
C ARG A 81 -2.57 4.94 5.66
#